data_AF-A0A957N267-F1
#
_entry.id   AF-A0A957N267-F1
#
_cell.length_a   1.000
_cell.length_b   1.000
_cell.length_c   1.000
_cell.angle_alpha   90.00
_cell.angle_beta   90.00
_cell.angle_gamma   90.00
#
_symmetry.space_group_name_H-M   'P 1'
#
loop_
_entity.id
_entity.type
_entity.pdbx_description
1 polymer ?
#
loop_
_entity_poly.entity_id
_entity_poly.type
_entity_poly.pdbx_seq_one_letter_code
_entity_poly.pdbx_strand_id
1 'polypeptide(L)'
;MSAVAATIDQYRRQLRINRMGLWLFFISEAFLFGGLLVVRFYLWGNTRPELDQVIGLIVTSVLLASSFSMNLAETGMEYNDRKTFSRGLI
;
A
#
# COMPACT_ATOMS: atom_id res chain seq x y z
N MET A 1 -29.67 -26.24 5.65
CA MET A 1 -28.88 -24.99 5.65
C MET A 1 -29.33 -24.16 4.45
N SER A 2 -29.69 -22.89 4.63
CA SER A 2 -30.15 -22.03 3.53
C SER A 2 -29.03 -21.84 2.50
N ALA A 3 -29.35 -21.89 1.20
CA ALA A 3 -28.39 -21.65 0.11
C ALA A 3 -27.63 -20.31 0.29
N VAL A 4 -28.27 -19.31 0.89
CA VAL A 4 -27.67 -18.01 1.20
C VAL A 4 -26.51 -18.14 2.20
N ALA A 5 -26.66 -18.97 3.24
CA ALA A 5 -25.61 -19.16 4.24
C ALA A 5 -24.34 -19.76 3.60
N ALA A 6 -24.50 -20.75 2.73
CA ALA A 6 -23.38 -21.35 2.00
C ALA A 6 -22.64 -20.33 1.10
N THR A 7 -23.37 -19.43 0.43
CA THR A 7 -22.75 -18.38 -0.40
C THR A 7 -21.95 -17.36 0.41
N ILE A 8 -22.43 -16.96 1.59
CA ILE A 8 -21.73 -16.04 2.49
C ILE A 8 -20.43 -16.66 2.99
N ASP A 9 -20.45 -17.94 3.36
CA ASP A 9 -19.26 -18.66 3.84
C ASP A 9 -18.20 -18.81 2.73
N GLN A 10 -18.63 -19.11 1.51
CA GLN A 10 -17.75 -19.13 0.33
C GLN A 10 -17.11 -17.76 0.08
N TYR A 11 -17.90 -16.69 0.13
CA TYR A 11 -17.40 -15.33 -0.07
C TYR A 11 -16.37 -14.92 1.00
N ARG A 12 -16.64 -15.20 2.28
CA ARG A 12 -15.71 -14.96 3.38
C ARG A 12 -14.40 -15.73 3.22
N ARG A 13 -14.48 -17.00 2.78
CA ARG A 13 -13.30 -17.81 2.48
C ARG A 13 -12.49 -17.21 1.32
N GLN A 14 -13.15 -16.81 0.23
CA GLN A 14 -12.48 -16.18 -0.91
C GLN A 14 -11.79 -14.87 -0.52
N LEU A 15 -12.46 -14.00 0.24
CA LEU A 15 -11.87 -12.76 0.75
C LEU A 15 -10.60 -13.01 1.56
N ARG A 16 -10.60 -14.02 2.44
CA ARG A 16 -9.43 -14.38 3.24
C ARG A 16 -8.28 -14.84 2.36
N ILE A 17 -8.56 -15.69 1.36
CA ILE A 17 -7.56 -16.19 0.42
C ILE A 17 -6.98 -15.05 -0.42
N ASN A 18 -7.82 -14.15 -0.94
CA ASN A 18 -7.36 -12.99 -1.71
C ASN A 18 -6.46 -12.06 -0.88
N ARG A 19 -6.81 -11.80 0.40
CA ARG A 19 -5.97 -11.00 1.30
C ARG A 19 -4.63 -11.68 1.59
N MET A 20 -4.61 -13.00 1.80
CA MET A 20 -3.35 -13.73 1.96
C MET A 20 -2.48 -13.63 0.70
N GLY A 21 -3.07 -13.76 -0.49
CA GLY A 21 -2.37 -13.56 -1.75
C GLY A 21 -1.76 -12.17 -1.88
N LEU A 22 -2.52 -11.13 -1.51
CA LEU A 22 -2.02 -9.74 -1.51
C LEU A 22 -0.86 -9.54 -0.52
N TRP A 23 -0.93 -10.12 0.68
CA TRP A 23 0.17 -10.08 1.65
C TRP A 23 1.44 -10.76 1.14
N LEU A 24 1.31 -11.94 0.52
CA LEU A 24 2.43 -12.64 -0.09
C LEU A 24 3.05 -11.84 -1.25
N PHE A 25 2.21 -11.16 -2.04
CA PHE A 25 2.66 -10.26 -3.09
C PHE A 25 3.47 -9.09 -2.52
N PHE A 26 2.99 -8.42 -1.46
CA PHE A 26 3.77 -7.36 -0.81
C PHE A 26 5.09 -7.84 -0.22
N ILE A 27 5.12 -9.06 0.33
CA ILE A 27 6.37 -9.67 0.80
C ILE A 27 7.35 -9.90 -0.36
N SER A 28 6.86 -10.39 -1.50
CA SER A 28 7.68 -10.57 -2.71
C SER A 28 8.29 -9.24 -3.18
N GLU A 29 7.50 -8.18 -3.26
CA GLU A 29 7.98 -6.84 -3.61
C GLU A 29 9.00 -6.32 -2.58
N ALA A 30 8.78 -6.55 -1.29
CA ALA A 30 9.73 -6.17 -0.26
C ALA A 30 11.09 -6.87 -0.44
N PHE A 31 11.12 -8.15 -0.84
CA PHE A 31 12.37 -8.84 -1.18
C PHE A 31 13.05 -8.25 -2.43
N LEU A 32 12.27 -7.88 -3.45
CA LEU A 32 12.79 -7.22 -4.65
C LEU A 32 13.49 -5.89 -4.30
N PHE A 33 12.79 -5.00 -3.60
CA PHE A 33 13.36 -3.71 -3.17
C PHE A 33 14.48 -3.88 -2.14
N GLY A 34 14.38 -4.87 -1.26
CA GLY A 34 15.44 -5.24 -0.33
C GLY A 34 16.71 -5.67 -1.05
N GLY A 35 16.59 -6.49 -2.09
CA GLY A 35 17.70 -6.88 -2.97
C GLY A 35 18.34 -5.68 -3.64
N LEU A 36 17.55 -4.77 -4.21
CA LEU A 36 18.05 -3.52 -4.81
C LEU A 36 18.78 -2.64 -3.79
N LEU A 37 18.28 -2.57 -2.55
CA LEU A 37 18.92 -1.83 -1.46
C LEU A 37 20.28 -2.46 -1.08
N VAL A 38 20.36 -3.79 -1.03
CA VAL A 38 21.64 -4.50 -0.82
C VAL A 38 22.62 -4.23 -1.95
N VAL A 39 22.17 -4.32 -3.21
CA VAL A 39 23.00 -4.01 -4.39
C VAL A 39 23.58 -2.60 -4.31
N ARG A 40 22.78 -1.61 -3.90
CA ARG A 40 23.25 -0.23 -3.69
C ARG A 40 24.42 -0.18 -2.71
N PHE A 41 24.32 -0.83 -1.55
CA PHE A 41 25.38 -0.75 -0.53
C PHE A 41 26.61 -1.58 -0.91
N TYR A 42 26.40 -2.72 -1.56
CA TYR A 42 27.48 -3.62 -1.94
C TYR A 42 28.31 -3.08 -3.11
N LEU A 43 27.67 -2.53 -4.15
CA LEU A 43 28.37 -2.03 -5.34
C LEU A 43 28.87 -0.59 -5.19
N TRP A 44 28.06 0.31 -4.63
CA TRP A 44 28.37 1.75 -4.60
C TRP A 44 29.14 2.19 -3.35
N GLY A 45 29.26 1.31 -2.35
CA GLY A 45 30.02 1.55 -1.12
C GLY A 45 29.64 2.88 -0.46
N ASN A 46 30.65 3.68 -0.10
CA ASN A 46 30.48 4.97 0.58
C ASN A 46 30.53 6.18 -0.36
N THR A 47 30.46 5.97 -1.68
CA THR A 47 30.42 7.10 -2.63
C THR A 47 29.04 7.74 -2.59
N ARG A 48 29.00 9.06 -2.40
CA ARG A 48 27.78 9.84 -2.31
C ARG A 48 27.73 10.80 -3.49
N PRO A 49 27.03 10.45 -4.58
CA PRO A 49 26.75 11.39 -5.67
C PRO A 49 26.02 12.63 -5.14
N GLU A 50 26.16 13.74 -5.85
CA GLU A 50 25.34 14.92 -5.62
C GLU A 50 23.87 14.57 -5.90
N LEU A 51 23.01 14.88 -4.93
CA LEU A 51 21.57 14.63 -4.99
C LEU A 51 20.84 15.88 -4.53
N ASP A 52 19.85 16.29 -5.31
CA ASP A 52 18.96 17.38 -4.93
C ASP A 52 18.01 16.91 -3.82
N GLN A 53 18.32 17.34 -2.60
CA GLN A 53 17.55 17.03 -1.41
C GLN A 53 16.15 17.68 -1.45
N VAL A 54 15.99 18.81 -2.13
CA VAL A 54 14.72 19.54 -2.20
C VAL A 54 13.69 18.71 -2.98
N ILE A 55 14.09 18.16 -4.12
CA ILE A 55 13.22 17.29 -4.92
C ILE A 55 12.85 16.03 -4.13
N GLY A 56 13.83 15.38 -3.48
CA GLY A 56 13.59 14.21 -2.64
C GLY A 56 12.61 14.48 -1.50
N LEU A 57 12.73 15.65 -0.86
CA LEU A 57 11.82 16.09 0.19
C LEU A 57 10.41 16.31 -0.35
N ILE A 58 10.25 17.03 -1.47
CA ILE A 58 8.95 17.30 -2.09
C ILE A 58 8.23 15.99 -2.42
N VAL A 59 8.91 15.05 -3.10
CA VAL A 59 8.31 13.77 -3.49
C VAL A 59 7.91 12.97 -2.25
N THR A 60 8.76 12.93 -1.23
CA THR A 60 8.45 12.23 0.03
C THR A 60 7.23 12.84 0.72
N SER A 61 7.16 14.18 0.82
CA SER A 61 6.03 14.88 1.41
C SER A 61 4.73 14.60 0.65
N VAL A 62 4.76 14.57 -0.69
CA VAL A 62 3.60 14.24 -1.52
C VAL A 62 3.12 12.81 -1.28
N LEU A 63 4.04 11.83 -1.23
CA LEU A 63 3.69 10.43 -0.96
C LEU A 63 3.09 10.21 0.44
N LEU A 64 3.61 10.93 1.44
CA LEU A 64 3.06 10.89 2.80
C LEU A 64 1.67 11.54 2.88
N ALA A 65 1.47 12.69 2.23
CA ALA A 65 0.17 13.34 2.13
C ALA A 65 -0.85 12.42 1.41
N SER A 66 -0.43 11.76 0.33
CA SER A 66 -1.28 10.79 -0.38
C SER A 66 -1.69 9.61 0.51
N SER A 67 -0.76 9.10 1.34
CA SER A 67 -1.05 8.03 2.29
C SER A 67 -2.12 8.46 3.31
N PHE A 68 -2.05 9.72 3.77
CA PHE A 68 -3.06 10.30 4.66
C PHE A 68 -4.42 10.46 3.97
N SER A 69 -4.45 10.97 2.72
CA SER A 69 -5.69 11.10 1.94
C SER A 69 -6.39 9.74 1.76
N MET A 70 -5.64 8.68 1.47
CA MET A 70 -6.19 7.34 1.31
C MET A 70 -6.76 6.78 2.62
N ASN A 71 -6.08 6.99 3.74
CA ASN A 71 -6.58 6.60 5.07
C ASN A 71 -7.89 7.33 5.41
N LEU A 72 -7.99 8.62 5.07
CA LEU A 72 -9.23 9.39 5.22
C LEU A 72 -10.35 8.84 4.33
N ALA A 73 -10.04 8.41 3.10
CA ALA A 73 -11.01 7.81 2.19
C ALA A 73 -11.55 6.48 2.74
N GLU A 74 -10.67 5.61 3.25
CA GLU A 74 -11.02 4.33 3.88
C GLU A 74 -11.93 4.54 5.08
N THR A 75 -11.58 5.49 5.95
CA THR A 75 -12.39 5.86 7.12
C THR A 75 -13.77 6.41 6.69
N GLY A 76 -13.82 7.27 5.67
CA GLY A 76 -15.08 7.79 5.14
C GLY A 76 -16.01 6.70 4.62
N MET A 77 -15.45 5.67 3.97
CA MET A 77 -16.21 4.49 3.53
C MET A 77 -16.77 3.68 4.68
N GLU A 78 -16.02 3.49 5.76
CA GLU A 78 -16.46 2.76 6.95
C GLU A 78 -17.72 3.41 7.56
N TYR A 79 -17.77 4.74 7.61
CA TYR A 79 -18.90 5.51 8.13
C TYR A 79 -19.99 5.84 7.08
N ASN A 80 -19.94 5.26 5.88
CA ASN A 80 -20.83 5.57 4.75
C ASN A 80 -20.83 7.06 4.30
N ASP A 81 -19.81 7.84 4.67
CA ASP A 81 -19.62 9.21 4.21
C ASP A 81 -18.97 9.23 2.82
N ARG A 82 -19.83 9.15 1.80
CA ARG A 82 -19.42 9.17 0.39
C ARG A 82 -18.71 10.44 -0.02
N LYS A 83 -19.00 11.58 0.63
CA LYS A 83 -18.39 12.86 0.30
C LYS A 83 -16.93 12.86 0.77
N THR A 84 -16.68 12.44 2.01
CA THR A 84 -15.33 12.28 2.55
C THR A 84 -14.53 11.23 1.79
N PHE A 85 -15.15 10.12 1.40
CA PHE A 85 -14.53 9.13 0.52
C PHE A 85 -14.08 9.74 -0.83
N SER A 86 -14.98 10.43 -1.54
CA SER A 86 -14.63 11.05 -2.83
C SER A 86 -13.52 12.09 -2.73
N ARG A 87 -13.45 12.81 -1.61
CA ARG A 87 -12.41 13.82 -1.37
C ARG A 87 -11.05 13.20 -1.06
N GLY A 88 -11.01 12.06 -0.37
CA GLY A 88 -9.75 11.37 -0.06
C GLY A 88 -9.15 10.58 -1.23
N LEU A 89 -9.93 10.32 -2.29
CA LEU A 89 -9.47 9.67 -3.53
C LEU A 89 -8.86 10.62 -4.55
N ILE A 90 -9.03 11.93 -4.38
CA ILE A 90 -8.44 12.99 -5.21
C ILE A 90 -7.13 13.43 -4.57
#